data_AF-A0A2S8PML1-F1
#
_entry.id   AF-A0A2S8PML1-F1
#
_cell.length_a   1.000
_cell.length_b   1.000
_cell.length_c   1.000
_cell.angle_alpha   90.00
_cell.angle_beta   90.00
_cell.angle_gamma   90.00
#
_symmetry.space_group_name_H-M   'P 1'
#
loop_
_entity.id
_entity.type
_entity.pdbx_description
1 polymer ?
#
loop_
_entity_poly.entity_id
_entity_poly.type
_entity_poly.pdbx_seq_one_letter_code
_entity_poly.pdbx_strand_id
1 'polypeptide(L)' 'MDPVYLKPVTDDIRQQCIELRPRDDQLRFVASNLNSLQKAAEEKTCHPYAIYAGDFMVG' A
#
# COMPACT_ATOMS: atom_id res chain seq x y z
N MET A 1 -0.91 8.04 -20.72
CA MET A 1 -1.22 7.59 -19.36
C MET A 1 -0.28 6.45 -19.05
N ASP A 2 0.32 6.47 -17.87
CA ASP A 2 1.22 5.39 -17.48
C ASP A 2 0.40 4.13 -17.18
N PRO A 3 0.91 2.94 -17.55
CA PRO A 3 0.22 1.69 -17.26
C PRO A 3 0.10 1.49 -15.75
N VAL A 4 -1.10 1.05 -15.32
CA VAL A 4 -1.38 0.70 -13.92
C VAL A 4 -1.22 -0.80 -13.74
N TYR A 5 -0.47 -1.21 -12.73
CA TYR A 5 -0.24 -2.63 -12.43
C TYR A 5 -0.06 -2.88 -10.93
N LEU A 6 -0.21 -4.14 -10.53
CA LEU A 6 -0.09 -4.59 -9.15
C LEU A 6 1.26 -5.29 -8.92
N LYS A 7 1.90 -5.01 -7.79
CA LYS A 7 3.09 -5.73 -7.31
C LYS A 7 2.81 -6.32 -5.92
N PRO A 8 3.11 -7.61 -5.66
CA PRO A 8 3.02 -8.17 -4.32
C PRO A 8 3.85 -7.32 -3.35
N VAL A 9 3.33 -7.10 -2.13
CA VAL A 9 4.12 -6.42 -1.10
C VAL A 9 5.20 -7.37 -0.56
N THR A 10 6.44 -7.06 -0.90
CA THR A 10 7.67 -7.72 -0.46
C THR A 10 8.46 -6.80 0.46
N ASP A 11 9.48 -7.32 1.14
CA ASP A 11 10.26 -6.54 2.12
C ASP A 11 10.94 -5.30 1.52
N ASP A 12 11.31 -5.33 0.23
CA ASP A 12 11.94 -4.21 -0.49
C ASP A 12 10.99 -3.03 -0.74
N ILE A 13 9.68 -3.27 -0.89
CA ILE A 13 8.69 -2.21 -1.11
C ILE A 13 7.84 -1.90 0.13
N ARG A 14 7.95 -2.72 1.17
CA ARG A 14 7.14 -2.61 2.40
C ARG A 14 7.25 -1.24 3.06
N GLN A 15 8.46 -0.66 3.09
CA GLN A 15 8.66 0.66 3.69
C GLN A 15 7.96 1.76 2.88
N GLN A 16 8.00 1.70 1.54
CA GLN A 16 7.27 2.64 0.68
C GLN A 16 5.76 2.54 0.92
N CYS A 17 5.21 1.34 1.06
CA CYS A 17 3.79 1.16 1.40
C CYS A 17 3.43 1.82 2.74
N ILE A 18 4.30 1.71 3.76
CA ILE A 18 4.07 2.31 5.09
C ILE A 18 4.08 3.84 5.02
N GLU A 19 5.00 4.41 4.23
CA GLU A 19 5.17 5.86 4.07
C GLU A 19 4.14 6.48 3.13
N LEU A 20 3.54 5.69 2.25
CA LEU A 20 2.45 6.13 1.39
C LEU A 20 1.27 6.59 2.26
N ARG A 21 0.98 7.88 2.17
CA ARG A 21 -0.09 8.52 2.92
C ARG A 21 -0.96 9.35 1.99
N PRO A 22 -2.28 9.40 2.22
CA PRO A 22 -3.15 10.30 1.49
C PRO A 22 -2.87 11.76 1.92
N ARG A 23 -3.56 12.70 1.30
CA ARG A 23 -3.50 14.10 1.68
C ARG A 23 -4.04 14.32 3.10
N ASP A 24 -3.60 15.40 3.75
CA ASP A 24 -3.94 15.69 5.14
C ASP A 24 -5.46 15.79 5.40
N ASP A 25 -6.22 16.29 4.43
CA ASP A 25 -7.69 16.38 4.49
C ASP A 25 -8.38 15.01 4.51
N GLN A 26 -7.69 13.95 4.08
CA GLN A 26 -8.20 12.59 3.98
C GLN A 26 -7.81 11.70 5.16
N LEU A 27 -6.80 12.07 5.95
CA LEU A 27 -6.23 11.23 7.01
C LEU A 27 -7.28 10.75 8.03
N ARG A 28 -8.31 11.55 8.31
CA ARG A 28 -9.39 11.19 9.25
C ARG A 28 -10.38 10.13 8.72
N PHE A 29 -10.32 9.81 7.43
CA PHE A 29 -11.26 8.89 6.78
C PHE A 29 -10.67 7.51 6.48
N VAL A 30 -9.37 7.31 6.70
CA VAL A 30 -8.69 6.05 6.40
C VAL A 30 -7.78 5.62 7.56
N ALA A 31 -7.55 4.31 7.67
CA ALA A 31 -6.48 3.79 8.51
C ALA A 31 -5.11 3.96 7.82
N SER A 32 -4.02 3.92 8.59
CA SER A 32 -2.68 3.91 8.02
C SER A 32 -2.39 2.58 7.30
N ASN A 33 -1.54 2.62 6.28
CA ASN A 33 -1.10 1.41 5.58
C ASN A 33 -0.39 0.42 6.51
N LEU A 34 0.31 0.90 7.54
CA LEU A 34 0.88 0.04 8.59
C LEU A 34 -0.18 -0.84 9.25
N ASN A 35 -1.36 -0.27 9.59
CA ASN A 35 -2.44 -1.03 10.20
C ASN A 35 -2.95 -2.14 9.26
N SER A 36 -3.13 -1.83 7.99
CA SER A 36 -3.58 -2.78 6.97
C SER A 36 -2.56 -3.91 6.75
N LEU A 37 -1.26 -3.60 6.72
CA LEU A 37 -0.20 -4.59 6.56
C LEU A 37 -0.05 -5.50 7.79
N GLN A 38 -0.24 -4.97 9.00
CA GLN A 38 -0.25 -5.79 10.22
C GLN A 38 -1.41 -6.80 10.21
N LYS A 39 -2.62 -6.35 9.88
CA LYS A 39 -3.79 -7.24 9.75
C LYS A 39 -3.58 -8.31 8.68
N ALA A 40 -3.04 -7.93 7.52
CA ALA A 40 -2.76 -8.88 6.45
C ALA A 40 -1.71 -9.94 6.85
N ALA A 41 -0.78 -9.61 7.74
CA ALA A 41 0.20 -10.58 8.25
C ALA A 41 -0.42 -11.58 9.25
N GLU A 42 -1.49 -11.20 9.95
CA GLU A 42 -2.22 -12.07 10.88
C GLU A 42 -3.21 -12.99 10.15
N GLU A 43 -3.82 -12.53 9.06
CA GLU A 43 -4.77 -13.30 8.25
C GLU A 43 -4.09 -14.03 7.08
N LYS A 44 -3.88 -15.34 7.21
CA LYS A 44 -3.20 -16.19 6.21
C LYS A 44 -3.81 -16.18 4.80
N THR A 45 -5.06 -15.75 4.66
CA THR A 45 -5.75 -15.65 3.37
C THR A 45 -5.52 -14.30 2.68
N CYS A 46 -4.95 -13.32 3.37
CA CYS A 46 -4.65 -12.01 2.83
C CYS A 46 -3.30 -12.00 2.08
N HIS A 47 -3.31 -11.43 0.88
CA HIS A 47 -2.14 -11.25 0.04
C HIS A 47 -2.09 -9.79 -0.40
N PRO A 48 -1.34 -8.92 0.28
CA PRO A 48 -1.30 -7.50 -0.05
C PRO A 48 -0.55 -7.24 -1.36
N TYR A 49 -1.07 -6.29 -2.14
CA TYR A 49 -0.45 -5.79 -3.36
C TYR A 49 -0.41 -4.25 -3.31
N ALA A 50 0.68 -3.68 -3.79
CA ALA A 50 0.83 -2.26 -4.06
C ALA A 50 0.41 -1.94 -5.51
N ILE A 51 -0.16 -0.77 -5.72
CA ILE A 51 -0.59 -0.24 -7.00
C ILE A 51 0.48 0.72 -7.51
N TYR A 52 0.97 0.47 -8.72
CA TYR A 52 1.92 1.35 -9.40
C TYR A 52 1.31 1.97 -10.65
N ALA A 53 1.65 3.23 -10.92
CA ALA A 53 1.46 3.90 -12.21
C ALA A 53 2.85 4.23 -12.77
N GLY A 54 3.30 3.50 -13.79
CA GLY A 54 4.70 3.55 -14.22
C GLY A 54 5.64 3.10 -13.08
N ASP A 55 6.56 3.97 -12.65
CA ASP A 55 7.51 3.69 -11.56
C ASP A 55 7.06 4.21 -10.18
N PHE A 56 5.89 4.85 -10.09
CA PHE A 56 5.39 5.47 -8.86
C PHE A 56 4.36 4.60 -8.17
N MET A 57 4.56 4.34 -6.87
CA MET A 57 3.55 3.72 -6.02
C MET A 57 2.45 4.75 -5.72
N VAL A 58 1.21 4.38 -6.01
CA VAL A 58 0.04 5.27 -5.90
C VAL A 58 -1.06 4.70 -4.98
N GLY A 59 -0.93 3.47 -4.52
CA GLY A 59 -1.89 2.81 -3.63
C GLY A 59 -1.38 1.50 -3.06
#